data_AF-A0A9D1G2P8-F1
#
_entry.id   AF-A0A9D1G2P8-F1
#
_cell.length_a   1.000
_cell.length_b   1.000
_cell.length_c   1.000
_cell.angle_alpha   90.00
_cell.angle_beta   90.00
_cell.angle_gamma   90.00
#
_symmetry.space_group_name_H-M   'P 1'
#
loop_
_entity.id
_entity.type
_entity.pdbx_description
1 polymer ?
#
loop_
_entity_poly.entity_id
_entity_poly.type
_entity_poly.pdbx_seq_one_letter_code
_entity_poly.pdbx_strand_id
1 'polypeptide(L)'
;MPIPGEYISYVGDAAPDCEKHDGGLRPVVGVHNVQVVRANREHPECAENVGNTYNHAPNLTWWKGQFYLSYLSNPHSEHTGAGQTFLTTSPDALTWSQPRVLFPPYPLDLSVNNGPMENLFEEGDCACMHQRMGFYIARDGRLIACGFYGLAPEVATMPCKGYGIGRVVREIHEDGALGPVYVILYSTLAGYDREHCRYPYYKDCEDAGFVAACDELLANPRATLQWWEENRDCPEDIFSIRGAGEAYNDYELPDGRLVGLWKRSRVAISEDGGKTWSEVKKCPSLVMSGGKVWGERTSDGRYALLYNPNTDSTHRWPLAIVTSDDGLDFDDMLCVHGEVPPQRYWGAWRDAGAHYIRGLEAGAKSPDGALYIAYSVNKEDIWVSRIPVPVSGRQVEHVHEDFSGAQPRKAVPGWNLYSGQWARVSVEHMPDKDRPQNKALRLRCKDPYDYAMAARVFPQSRRVRLRTRVMPRQCYYGRLDIDVLDGRGACVFRIMFMNDWTIRVKQGNGIVPVSLYGGGWFDIEMDVDCYQKTVGFSINGSPKREFYFFNNASTVERICFRTGEKRRGPYLDEEVEYQPPRDLPGAGEMLKQEAVFYIDSFDSEPL
;
A
#
# COMPACT_ATOMS: atom_id res chain seq x y z
N MET A 1 -3.79 22.85 24.07
CA MET A 1 -3.25 21.53 23.67
C MET A 1 -3.88 20.50 24.60
N PRO A 2 -4.28 19.30 24.11
CA PRO A 2 -4.70 18.23 25.00
C PRO A 2 -3.58 17.90 25.99
N ILE A 3 -3.96 17.42 27.19
CA ILE A 3 -3.00 16.97 28.20
C ILE A 3 -2.37 15.66 27.66
N PRO A 4 -1.03 15.57 27.55
CA PRO A 4 -0.35 14.32 27.17
C PRO A 4 -0.83 13.14 28.02
N GLY A 5 -1.01 11.97 27.40
CA GLY A 5 -1.44 10.74 28.07
C GLY A 5 -2.95 10.60 28.38
N GLU A 6 -3.80 11.59 28.12
CA GLU A 6 -5.26 11.43 28.27
C GLU A 6 -5.98 11.06 26.96
N TYR A 7 -5.40 11.43 25.82
CA TYR A 7 -6.03 11.29 24.52
C TYR A 7 -4.99 11.12 23.40
N ILE A 8 -5.37 10.45 22.32
CA ILE A 8 -4.48 10.23 21.18
C ILE A 8 -3.96 11.55 20.59
N SER A 9 -2.66 11.64 20.40
CA SER A 9 -1.97 12.82 19.90
C SER A 9 -0.72 12.46 19.08
N TYR A 10 -0.23 13.42 18.29
CA TYR A 10 1.07 13.33 17.64
C TYR A 10 1.95 14.41 18.26
N VAL A 11 3.01 13.99 18.95
CA VAL A 11 3.91 14.85 19.72
C VAL A 11 5.29 15.00 19.07
N GLY A 12 5.51 14.35 17.92
CA GLY A 12 6.75 14.46 17.14
C GLY A 12 6.90 15.79 16.40
N ASP A 13 8.14 16.14 16.07
CA ASP A 13 8.46 17.40 15.38
C ASP A 13 8.42 17.30 13.84
N ALA A 14 8.35 16.08 13.28
CA ALA A 14 8.42 15.89 11.84
C ALA A 14 7.13 16.39 11.17
N ALA A 15 7.30 17.26 10.18
CA ALA A 15 6.27 17.73 9.27
C ALA A 15 6.71 17.43 7.83
N PRO A 16 5.96 16.60 7.09
CA PRO A 16 6.34 16.19 5.75
C PRO A 16 6.21 17.34 4.75
N ASP A 17 7.18 17.41 3.85
CA ASP A 17 7.21 18.33 2.72
C ASP A 17 6.49 17.69 1.52
N CYS A 18 5.21 18.04 1.32
CA CYS A 18 4.36 17.44 0.30
C CYS A 18 4.75 17.77 -1.15
N GLU A 19 5.68 18.70 -1.38
CA GLU A 19 6.34 18.87 -2.69
C GLU A 19 7.18 17.64 -3.07
N LYS A 20 7.49 16.79 -2.09
CA LYS A 20 8.14 15.49 -2.28
C LYS A 20 7.14 14.38 -2.02
N HIS A 21 7.10 13.41 -2.94
CA HIS A 21 6.27 12.21 -2.77
C HIS A 21 6.59 11.41 -1.50
N ASP A 22 7.84 11.41 -1.06
CA ASP A 22 8.30 10.77 0.18
C ASP A 22 8.17 11.65 1.44
N GLY A 23 7.65 12.88 1.29
CA GLY A 23 7.53 13.86 2.37
C GLY A 23 8.86 14.40 2.89
N GLY A 24 10.00 14.07 2.26
CA GLY A 24 11.31 14.31 2.85
C GLY A 24 11.56 13.53 4.15
N LEU A 25 10.78 12.47 4.40
CA LEU A 25 10.88 11.62 5.58
C LEU A 25 11.93 10.52 5.37
N ARG A 26 12.51 10.06 6.48
CA ARG A 26 13.31 8.82 6.47
C ARG A 26 12.39 7.64 6.16
N PRO A 27 12.84 6.64 5.39
CA PRO A 27 12.07 5.43 5.21
C PRO A 27 12.16 4.57 6.48
N VAL A 28 11.13 3.80 6.79
CA VAL A 28 11.28 2.70 7.76
C VAL A 28 12.22 1.66 7.14
N VAL A 29 13.26 1.25 7.86
CA VAL A 29 14.26 0.30 7.37
C VAL A 29 13.62 -1.06 7.08
N GLY A 30 13.86 -1.59 5.87
CA GLY A 30 13.44 -2.95 5.50
C GLY A 30 11.99 -3.09 5.04
N VAL A 31 11.29 -2.00 4.71
CA VAL A 31 9.92 -2.05 4.16
C VAL A 31 9.92 -2.63 2.75
N HIS A 32 8.99 -3.56 2.50
CA HIS A 32 8.78 -4.15 1.19
C HIS A 32 7.41 -3.71 0.66
N ASN A 33 7.40 -2.79 -0.29
CA ASN A 33 6.21 -2.36 -1.02
C ASN A 33 6.05 -3.23 -2.27
N VAL A 34 5.00 -4.06 -2.30
CA VAL A 34 4.74 -5.04 -3.36
C VAL A 34 3.40 -4.73 -4.05
N GLN A 35 3.44 -4.54 -5.36
CA GLN A 35 2.23 -4.42 -6.17
C GLN A 35 1.59 -5.79 -6.31
N VAL A 36 0.34 -5.89 -5.87
CA VAL A 36 -0.46 -7.12 -5.96
C VAL A 36 -1.25 -7.15 -7.26
N VAL A 37 -1.79 -6.00 -7.67
CA VAL A 37 -2.59 -5.84 -8.89
C VAL A 37 -2.09 -4.62 -9.63
N ARG A 38 -1.79 -4.78 -10.92
CA ARG A 38 -1.56 -3.69 -11.86
C ARG A 38 -2.74 -3.63 -12.81
N ALA A 39 -3.59 -2.60 -12.72
CA ALA A 39 -4.72 -2.45 -13.64
C ALA A 39 -4.27 -2.48 -15.10
N ASN A 40 -5.01 -3.22 -15.93
CA ASN A 40 -4.78 -3.29 -17.36
C ASN A 40 -6.09 -3.56 -18.11
N ARG A 41 -6.58 -2.57 -18.86
CA ARG A 41 -7.81 -2.69 -19.66
C ARG A 41 -7.55 -3.42 -20.98
N GLU A 42 -6.41 -3.16 -21.61
CA GLU A 42 -6.05 -3.70 -22.91
C GLU A 42 -5.68 -5.19 -22.85
N HIS A 43 -5.11 -5.63 -21.72
CA HIS A 43 -4.68 -7.01 -21.46
C HIS A 43 -5.23 -7.47 -20.10
N PRO A 44 -6.55 -7.69 -20.00
CA PRO A 44 -7.22 -7.98 -18.73
C PRO A 44 -6.70 -9.26 -18.05
N GLU A 45 -6.15 -10.21 -18.82
CA GLU A 45 -5.54 -11.44 -18.32
C GLU A 45 -4.27 -11.21 -17.49
N CYS A 46 -3.66 -10.03 -17.61
CA CYS A 46 -2.54 -9.62 -16.75
C CYS A 46 -3.00 -9.18 -15.34
N ALA A 47 -4.31 -9.04 -15.11
CA ALA A 47 -4.91 -8.64 -13.85
C ALA A 47 -6.05 -9.61 -13.46
N GLU A 48 -7.30 -9.15 -13.40
CA GLU A 48 -8.46 -9.92 -12.93
C GLU A 48 -9.20 -10.71 -14.02
N ASN A 49 -8.73 -10.66 -15.28
CA ASN A 49 -9.45 -11.11 -16.48
C ASN A 49 -10.74 -10.33 -16.80
N VAL A 50 -10.89 -9.12 -16.26
CA VAL A 50 -12.07 -8.26 -16.53
C VAL A 50 -11.71 -6.94 -17.23
N GLY A 51 -10.56 -6.35 -16.91
CA GLY A 51 -10.14 -5.07 -17.50
C GLY A 51 -10.66 -3.85 -16.77
N ASN A 52 -11.16 -4.03 -15.54
CA ASN A 52 -11.49 -2.93 -14.66
C ASN A 52 -10.23 -2.12 -14.32
N THR A 53 -10.34 -0.80 -14.35
CA THR A 53 -9.21 0.07 -14.02
C THR A 53 -9.39 0.79 -12.70
N TYR A 54 -10.58 0.81 -12.10
CA TYR A 54 -10.81 1.37 -10.77
C TYR A 54 -10.73 0.24 -9.76
N ASN A 55 -9.71 0.24 -8.91
CA ASN A 55 -9.47 -0.78 -7.91
C ASN A 55 -9.15 -0.10 -6.58
N HIS A 56 -9.97 -0.32 -5.56
CA HIS A 56 -9.88 0.45 -4.33
C HIS A 56 -10.37 -0.30 -3.09
N ALA A 57 -10.25 0.37 -1.94
CA ALA A 57 -10.66 -0.10 -0.62
C ALA A 57 -10.24 -1.55 -0.31
N PRO A 58 -8.92 -1.84 -0.33
CA PRO A 58 -8.45 -3.17 0.00
C PRO A 58 -8.67 -3.50 1.48
N ASN A 59 -8.88 -4.79 1.76
CA ASN A 59 -9.00 -5.37 3.10
C ASN A 59 -8.10 -6.61 3.12
N LEU A 60 -7.35 -6.83 4.20
CA LEU A 60 -6.34 -7.88 4.29
C LEU A 60 -6.56 -8.69 5.56
N THR A 61 -6.37 -10.00 5.51
CA THR A 61 -6.29 -10.82 6.72
C THR A 61 -5.29 -11.97 6.52
N TRP A 62 -4.93 -12.63 7.62
CA TRP A 62 -4.10 -13.84 7.63
C TRP A 62 -4.89 -14.98 8.26
N TRP A 63 -5.08 -16.05 7.51
CA TRP A 63 -5.85 -17.21 7.97
C TRP A 63 -5.23 -18.50 7.44
N LYS A 64 -5.08 -19.48 8.33
CA LYS A 64 -4.58 -20.84 8.02
C LYS A 64 -3.38 -20.90 7.06
N GLY A 65 -2.36 -20.08 7.31
CA GLY A 65 -1.12 -20.13 6.53
C GLY A 65 -1.12 -19.29 5.25
N GLN A 66 -2.13 -18.43 5.06
CA GLN A 66 -2.29 -17.65 3.84
C GLN A 66 -2.83 -16.24 4.10
N PHE A 67 -2.32 -15.27 3.35
CA PHE A 67 -2.90 -13.93 3.24
C PHE A 67 -4.11 -13.98 2.31
N TYR A 68 -5.19 -13.32 2.72
CA TYR A 68 -6.38 -13.09 1.91
C TYR A 68 -6.55 -11.59 1.75
N LEU A 69 -6.53 -11.12 0.50
CA LEU A 69 -6.68 -9.72 0.14
C LEU A 69 -7.93 -9.57 -0.72
N SER A 70 -8.90 -8.81 -0.24
CA SER A 70 -10.05 -8.39 -1.03
C SER A 70 -9.97 -6.92 -1.38
N TYR A 71 -10.53 -6.54 -2.52
CA TYR A 71 -10.65 -5.15 -2.95
C TYR A 71 -11.87 -5.01 -3.85
N LEU A 72 -12.52 -3.85 -3.82
CA LEU A 72 -13.62 -3.54 -4.72
C LEU A 72 -13.08 -2.96 -6.02
N SER A 73 -13.84 -3.15 -7.09
CA SER A 73 -13.43 -2.79 -8.42
C SER A 73 -14.61 -2.41 -9.31
N ASN A 74 -14.44 -1.34 -10.08
CA ASN A 74 -15.40 -0.85 -11.06
C ASN A 74 -14.73 -0.74 -12.44
N PRO A 75 -15.49 -0.76 -13.54
CA PRO A 75 -14.93 -0.68 -14.88
C PRO A 75 -13.96 0.49 -15.10
N HIS A 76 -14.30 1.68 -14.60
CA HIS A 76 -13.55 2.89 -14.90
C HIS A 76 -13.54 3.95 -13.79
N SER A 77 -14.67 4.28 -13.18
CA SER A 77 -14.75 5.37 -12.18
C SER A 77 -15.25 4.87 -10.82
N GLU A 78 -15.00 5.65 -9.78
CA GLU A 78 -15.68 5.46 -8.51
C GLU A 78 -17.20 5.60 -8.70
N HIS A 79 -17.98 4.78 -7.98
CA HIS A 79 -19.44 4.79 -7.98
C HIS A 79 -20.16 4.45 -9.29
N THR A 80 -19.47 4.03 -10.35
CA THR A 80 -20.17 3.47 -11.52
C THR A 80 -20.72 2.08 -11.19
N GLY A 81 -21.86 1.74 -11.80
CA GLY A 81 -22.44 0.39 -11.72
C GLY A 81 -21.50 -0.72 -12.22
N ALA A 82 -21.96 -1.96 -12.08
CA ALA A 82 -21.19 -3.19 -12.34
C ALA A 82 -19.96 -3.35 -11.42
N GLY A 83 -20.04 -2.76 -10.22
CA GLY A 83 -19.04 -2.95 -9.19
C GLY A 83 -19.02 -4.39 -8.68
N GLN A 84 -17.83 -4.90 -8.43
CA GLN A 84 -17.60 -6.24 -7.90
C GLN A 84 -16.45 -6.23 -6.91
N THR A 85 -16.33 -7.29 -6.12
CA THR A 85 -15.20 -7.47 -5.19
C THR A 85 -14.39 -8.66 -5.62
N PHE A 86 -13.08 -8.49 -5.69
CA PHE A 86 -12.13 -9.56 -5.98
C PHE A 86 -11.48 -10.09 -4.71
N LEU A 87 -10.96 -11.32 -4.79
CA LEU A 87 -10.12 -11.96 -3.80
C LEU A 87 -8.84 -12.46 -4.48
N THR A 88 -7.70 -12.16 -3.88
CA THR A 88 -6.40 -12.77 -4.20
C THR A 88 -5.74 -13.26 -2.91
N THR A 89 -4.86 -14.25 -3.04
CA THR A 89 -4.22 -14.91 -1.90
C THR A 89 -2.71 -15.01 -2.07
N SER A 90 -1.99 -15.10 -0.95
CA SER A 90 -0.54 -15.26 -0.97
C SER A 90 -0.03 -16.00 0.26
N PRO A 91 0.92 -16.96 0.14
CA PRO A 91 1.55 -17.57 1.30
C PRO A 91 2.63 -16.68 1.93
N ASP A 92 3.11 -15.65 1.23
CA ASP A 92 4.33 -14.91 1.60
C ASP A 92 4.21 -13.37 1.47
N ALA A 93 3.05 -12.85 1.04
CA ALA A 93 2.78 -11.45 0.67
C ALA A 93 3.67 -10.89 -0.45
N LEU A 94 4.49 -11.73 -1.09
CA LEU A 94 5.36 -11.37 -2.21
C LEU A 94 4.76 -11.88 -3.52
N THR A 95 4.31 -13.13 -3.54
CA THR A 95 3.74 -13.82 -4.70
C THR A 95 2.26 -14.03 -4.50
N TRP A 96 1.44 -13.43 -5.35
CA TRP A 96 -0.01 -13.43 -5.22
C TRP A 96 -0.65 -14.26 -6.33
N SER A 97 -1.74 -14.94 -6.01
CA SER A 97 -2.57 -15.65 -6.98
C SER A 97 -3.25 -14.65 -7.93
N GLN A 98 -3.65 -15.11 -9.11
CA GLN A 98 -4.54 -14.30 -9.95
C GLN A 98 -5.82 -13.96 -9.16
N PRO A 99 -6.29 -12.69 -9.17
CA PRO A 99 -7.54 -12.33 -8.53
C PRO A 99 -8.72 -13.09 -9.14
N ARG A 100 -9.67 -13.47 -8.29
CA ARG A 100 -10.94 -14.10 -8.69
C ARG A 100 -12.11 -13.38 -8.03
N VAL A 101 -13.28 -13.45 -8.63
CA VAL A 101 -14.49 -12.79 -8.11
C VAL A 101 -14.86 -13.38 -6.75
N LEU A 102 -14.92 -12.52 -5.72
CA LEU A 102 -15.43 -12.83 -4.39
C LEU A 102 -16.93 -12.59 -4.31
N PHE A 103 -17.35 -11.40 -4.76
CA PHE A 103 -18.74 -10.98 -4.90
C PHE A 103 -18.94 -10.42 -6.31
N PRO A 104 -19.81 -11.03 -7.14
CA PRO A 104 -19.98 -10.65 -8.54
C PRO A 104 -20.80 -9.36 -8.69
N PRO A 105 -20.89 -8.78 -9.89
CA PRO A 105 -21.86 -7.72 -10.17
C PRO A 105 -23.28 -8.18 -9.81
N TYR A 106 -24.09 -7.27 -9.26
CA TYR A 106 -25.49 -7.51 -8.92
C TYR A 106 -26.39 -6.74 -9.89
N PRO A 107 -27.08 -7.41 -10.83
CA PRO A 107 -28.02 -6.75 -11.72
C PRO A 107 -29.24 -6.23 -10.96
N LEU A 108 -29.59 -4.96 -11.18
CA LEU A 108 -30.74 -4.35 -10.52
C LEU A 108 -32.06 -4.94 -11.07
N ASP A 109 -33.07 -4.93 -10.22
CA ASP A 109 -34.46 -5.14 -10.63
C ASP A 109 -35.14 -3.77 -10.61
N LEU A 110 -35.48 -3.23 -11.78
CA LEU A 110 -36.09 -1.91 -11.87
C LEU A 110 -37.60 -1.91 -11.54
N SER A 111 -38.18 -3.08 -11.24
CA SER A 111 -39.57 -3.17 -10.76
C SER A 111 -39.71 -2.85 -9.26
N VAL A 112 -38.60 -2.85 -8.51
CA VAL A 112 -38.58 -2.47 -7.08
C VAL A 112 -38.17 -1.02 -6.88
N ASN A 113 -38.50 -0.48 -5.71
CA ASN A 113 -38.09 0.86 -5.31
C ASN A 113 -36.57 0.90 -5.10
N ASN A 114 -35.84 1.44 -6.07
CA ASN A 114 -34.38 1.54 -6.07
C ASN A 114 -33.87 2.82 -5.37
N GLY A 115 -34.69 3.35 -4.45
CA GLY A 115 -34.34 4.49 -3.63
C GLY A 115 -34.41 5.83 -4.38
N PRO A 116 -33.83 6.89 -3.80
CA PRO A 116 -33.80 8.20 -4.43
C PRO A 116 -33.11 8.16 -5.79
N MET A 117 -33.66 8.91 -6.76
CA MET A 117 -33.12 8.99 -8.13
C MET A 117 -33.20 7.67 -8.91
N GLU A 118 -34.08 6.74 -8.53
CA GLU A 118 -34.29 5.47 -9.23
C GLU A 118 -34.62 5.64 -10.72
N ASN A 119 -35.22 6.77 -11.10
CA ASN A 119 -35.57 7.12 -12.48
C ASN A 119 -34.35 7.37 -13.39
N LEU A 120 -33.14 7.33 -12.84
CA LEU A 120 -31.88 7.45 -13.59
C LEU A 120 -31.26 6.09 -13.92
N PHE A 121 -31.74 5.00 -13.32
CA PHE A 121 -31.28 3.66 -13.69
C PHE A 121 -31.89 3.23 -15.02
N GLU A 122 -31.10 2.52 -15.81
CA GLU A 122 -31.48 1.93 -17.09
C GLU A 122 -31.45 0.39 -17.02
N GLU A 123 -32.23 -0.26 -17.89
CA GLU A 123 -32.26 -1.73 -17.96
C GLU A 123 -30.86 -2.28 -18.23
N GLY A 124 -30.39 -3.18 -17.37
CA GLY A 124 -29.03 -3.72 -17.42
C GLY A 124 -28.06 -3.10 -16.39
N ASP A 125 -28.46 -2.02 -15.71
CA ASP A 125 -27.66 -1.46 -14.63
C ASP A 125 -27.44 -2.45 -13.48
N CYS A 126 -26.30 -2.28 -12.84
CA CYS A 126 -25.85 -3.12 -11.75
C CYS A 126 -25.51 -2.26 -10.53
N ALA A 127 -25.67 -2.84 -9.33
CA ALA A 127 -25.29 -2.21 -8.08
C ALA A 127 -23.80 -1.85 -8.03
N CYS A 128 -23.46 -0.92 -7.14
CA CYS A 128 -22.08 -0.54 -6.84
C CYS A 128 -21.66 -1.15 -5.51
N MET A 129 -20.55 -1.90 -5.48
CA MET A 129 -20.03 -2.41 -4.21
C MET A 129 -19.29 -1.34 -3.42
N HIS A 130 -19.43 -1.36 -2.08
CA HIS A 130 -18.66 -0.52 -1.17
C HIS A 130 -18.48 -1.22 0.18
N GLN A 131 -17.27 -1.27 0.73
CA GLN A 131 -17.00 -1.88 2.04
C GLN A 131 -15.91 -1.15 2.81
N ARG A 132 -16.03 -1.14 4.13
CA ARG A 132 -14.94 -0.76 5.07
C ARG A 132 -14.29 -1.94 5.78
N MET A 133 -14.91 -3.12 5.70
CA MET A 133 -14.48 -4.37 6.30
C MET A 133 -14.70 -5.50 5.29
N GLY A 134 -13.70 -6.36 5.11
CA GLY A 134 -13.74 -7.47 4.17
C GLY A 134 -13.80 -8.85 4.83
N PHE A 135 -13.29 -9.00 6.05
CA PHE A 135 -13.12 -10.33 6.66
C PHE A 135 -13.47 -10.40 8.15
N TYR A 136 -14.02 -11.55 8.56
CA TYR A 136 -14.24 -11.94 9.96
C TYR A 136 -13.78 -13.38 10.18
N ILE A 137 -13.11 -13.66 11.29
CA ILE A 137 -12.69 -15.01 11.70
C ILE A 137 -13.54 -15.36 12.91
N ALA A 138 -14.48 -16.29 12.73
CA ALA A 138 -15.36 -16.74 13.81
C ALA A 138 -14.59 -17.59 14.83
N ARG A 139 -15.14 -17.75 16.04
CA ARG A 139 -14.50 -18.51 17.13
C ARG A 139 -14.27 -19.98 16.79
N ASP A 140 -15.09 -20.55 15.90
CA ASP A 140 -14.93 -21.91 15.39
C ASP A 140 -13.84 -22.02 14.30
N GLY A 141 -13.22 -20.90 13.94
CA GLY A 141 -12.11 -20.82 13.00
C GLY A 141 -12.54 -20.62 11.54
N ARG A 142 -13.83 -20.42 11.24
CA ARG A 142 -14.31 -20.11 9.88
C ARG A 142 -13.90 -18.70 9.45
N LEU A 143 -13.56 -18.55 8.17
CA LEU A 143 -13.32 -17.26 7.55
C LEU A 143 -14.56 -16.81 6.78
N ILE A 144 -15.20 -15.74 7.26
CA ILE A 144 -16.36 -15.11 6.64
C ILE A 144 -15.91 -13.88 5.88
N ALA A 145 -16.18 -13.86 4.58
CA ALA A 145 -15.98 -12.68 3.74
C ALA A 145 -17.23 -11.80 3.76
N CYS A 146 -17.05 -10.48 3.77
CA CYS A 146 -18.12 -9.49 3.86
C CYS A 146 -18.14 -8.57 2.63
N GLY A 147 -19.34 -8.24 2.15
CA GLY A 147 -19.58 -7.35 1.04
C GLY A 147 -20.81 -6.47 1.26
N PHE A 148 -20.95 -5.36 0.54
CA PHE A 148 -22.20 -4.60 0.54
C PHE A 148 -22.46 -4.06 -0.86
N TYR A 149 -23.71 -4.21 -1.31
CA TYR A 149 -24.19 -3.68 -2.57
C TYR A 149 -24.98 -2.40 -2.31
N GLY A 150 -24.45 -1.27 -2.74
CA GLY A 150 -25.10 0.02 -2.73
C GLY A 150 -25.65 0.43 -4.10
N LEU A 151 -26.37 1.54 -4.13
CA LEU A 151 -27.01 2.08 -5.33
C LEU A 151 -26.38 3.42 -5.69
N ALA A 152 -25.94 3.56 -6.94
CA ALA A 152 -25.35 4.78 -7.47
C ALA A 152 -25.71 4.90 -8.97
N PRO A 153 -26.81 5.59 -9.32
CA PRO A 153 -27.19 5.76 -10.73
C PRO A 153 -26.23 6.68 -11.50
N GLU A 154 -25.45 7.49 -10.78
CA GLU A 154 -24.42 8.35 -11.37
C GLU A 154 -23.25 8.50 -10.40
N VAL A 155 -22.09 8.92 -10.94
CA VAL A 155 -20.81 8.97 -10.22
C VAL A 155 -20.83 9.91 -8.99
N ALA A 156 -21.68 10.94 -9.00
CA ALA A 156 -21.84 11.87 -7.88
C ALA A 156 -22.70 11.30 -6.73
N THR A 157 -23.42 10.19 -6.97
CA THR A 157 -24.25 9.55 -5.95
C THR A 157 -23.43 8.54 -5.16
N MET A 158 -23.30 8.75 -3.85
CA MET A 158 -22.58 7.83 -2.98
C MET A 158 -23.43 6.57 -2.72
N PRO A 159 -22.89 5.35 -2.94
CA PRO A 159 -23.62 4.09 -2.74
C PRO A 159 -23.84 3.74 -1.26
N CYS A 160 -23.20 4.45 -0.33
CA CYS A 160 -23.18 4.18 1.11
C CYS A 160 -23.93 5.27 1.92
N LYS A 161 -25.20 5.51 1.58
CA LYS A 161 -26.08 6.46 2.29
C LYS A 161 -27.30 5.79 2.97
N GLY A 162 -27.32 4.47 3.09
CA GLY A 162 -28.44 3.71 3.67
C GLY A 162 -29.55 3.33 2.68
N TYR A 163 -29.36 3.60 1.38
CA TYR A 163 -30.30 3.22 0.31
C TYR A 163 -29.77 2.06 -0.54
N GLY A 164 -28.85 1.26 -0.01
CA GLY A 164 -28.30 0.12 -0.75
C GLY A 164 -29.29 -1.04 -0.85
N ILE A 165 -28.80 -2.16 -1.38
CA ILE A 165 -29.50 -3.44 -1.41
C ILE A 165 -29.35 -4.12 -0.05
N GLY A 166 -28.11 -4.27 0.40
CA GLY A 166 -27.81 -4.96 1.65
C GLY A 166 -26.38 -5.46 1.73
N ARG A 167 -26.05 -5.90 2.93
CA ARG A 167 -24.77 -6.53 3.26
C ARG A 167 -24.84 -8.02 2.98
N VAL A 168 -23.82 -8.53 2.33
CA VAL A 168 -23.69 -9.94 1.98
C VAL A 168 -22.48 -10.57 2.65
N VAL A 169 -22.56 -11.87 2.85
CA VAL A 169 -21.49 -12.71 3.39
C VAL A 169 -21.38 -14.01 2.62
N ARG A 170 -20.19 -14.62 2.67
CA ARG A 170 -19.96 -16.00 2.26
C ARG A 170 -18.76 -16.57 3.01
N GLU A 171 -18.73 -17.89 3.19
CA GLU A 171 -17.57 -18.56 3.75
C GLU A 171 -16.45 -18.74 2.72
N ILE A 172 -15.21 -18.56 3.16
CA ILE A 172 -14.01 -19.00 2.46
C ILE A 172 -13.50 -20.25 3.19
N HIS A 173 -13.48 -21.38 2.49
CA HIS A 173 -13.01 -22.65 3.03
C HIS A 173 -11.49 -22.77 2.92
N GLU A 174 -10.91 -23.71 3.69
CA GLU A 174 -9.45 -23.90 3.81
C GLU A 174 -8.79 -24.33 2.51
N ASP A 175 -9.50 -25.08 1.67
CA ASP A 175 -9.07 -25.45 0.32
C ASP A 175 -9.20 -24.29 -0.69
N GLY A 176 -9.66 -23.12 -0.23
CA GLY A 176 -9.94 -21.96 -1.05
C GLY A 176 -11.27 -22.03 -1.79
N ALA A 177 -12.15 -23.02 -1.56
CA ALA A 177 -13.49 -22.98 -2.10
C ALA A 177 -14.30 -21.82 -1.48
N LEU A 178 -15.23 -21.26 -2.25
CA LEU A 178 -16.10 -20.18 -1.79
C LEU A 178 -17.53 -20.71 -1.63
N GLY A 179 -18.07 -20.70 -0.39
CA GLY A 179 -19.47 -21.06 -0.11
C GLY A 179 -20.46 -20.09 -0.77
N PRO A 180 -21.77 -20.39 -0.85
CA PRO A 180 -22.74 -19.49 -1.49
C PRO A 180 -22.82 -18.10 -0.83
N VAL A 181 -23.29 -17.11 -1.60
CA VAL A 181 -23.51 -15.74 -1.11
C VAL A 181 -24.87 -15.64 -0.43
N TYR A 182 -24.89 -15.07 0.78
CA TYR A 182 -26.10 -14.80 1.55
C TYR A 182 -26.20 -13.33 1.92
N VAL A 183 -27.41 -12.79 2.03
CA VAL A 183 -27.65 -11.49 2.66
C VAL A 183 -27.61 -11.68 4.18
N ILE A 184 -26.76 -10.92 4.87
CA ILE A 184 -26.69 -10.91 6.35
C ILE A 184 -27.55 -9.79 6.95
N LEU A 185 -27.64 -8.65 6.26
CA LEU A 185 -28.39 -7.48 6.70
C LEU A 185 -28.95 -6.73 5.48
N TYR A 186 -30.27 -6.68 5.36
CA TYR A 186 -30.94 -5.89 4.33
C TYR A 186 -30.83 -4.40 4.60
N SER A 187 -30.85 -3.59 3.54
CA SER A 187 -31.15 -2.16 3.70
C SER A 187 -32.65 -1.97 3.52
N THR A 188 -33.29 -1.30 4.47
CA THR A 188 -34.75 -1.20 4.61
C THR A 188 -35.36 0.05 3.96
N LEU A 189 -34.54 1.02 3.54
CA LEU A 189 -35.03 2.25 2.88
C LEU A 189 -35.22 2.12 1.36
N ALA A 190 -34.51 1.19 0.73
CA ALA A 190 -34.80 0.76 -0.64
C ALA A 190 -35.63 -0.53 -0.55
N GLY A 191 -36.45 -0.85 -1.56
CA GLY A 191 -37.44 -1.94 -1.54
C GLY A 191 -36.88 -3.37 -1.49
N TYR A 192 -35.72 -3.56 -0.88
CA TYR A 192 -34.97 -4.80 -0.80
C TYR A 192 -35.24 -5.50 0.53
N ASP A 193 -35.76 -6.72 0.41
CA ASP A 193 -36.07 -7.60 1.53
C ASP A 193 -35.80 -9.07 1.10
N ARG A 194 -36.38 -10.01 1.85
CA ARG A 194 -36.24 -11.44 1.57
C ARG A 194 -36.91 -11.88 0.25
N GLU A 195 -37.92 -11.17 -0.23
CA GLU A 195 -38.64 -11.50 -1.47
C GLU A 195 -37.98 -10.86 -2.70
N HIS A 196 -37.42 -9.66 -2.53
CA HIS A 196 -36.90 -8.84 -3.62
C HIS A 196 -35.37 -8.93 -3.81
N CYS A 197 -34.64 -9.53 -2.86
CA CYS A 197 -33.21 -9.79 -3.01
C CYS A 197 -32.92 -11.10 -3.76
N ARG A 198 -31.90 -11.06 -4.65
CA ARG A 198 -31.46 -12.23 -5.44
C ARG A 198 -30.74 -13.29 -4.60
N TYR A 199 -30.12 -12.90 -3.49
CA TYR A 199 -29.39 -13.82 -2.62
C TYR A 199 -30.26 -14.25 -1.43
N PRO A 200 -30.17 -15.53 -1.02
CA PRO A 200 -30.90 -16.02 0.14
C PRO A 200 -30.48 -15.32 1.43
N TYR A 201 -31.37 -15.31 2.42
CA TYR A 201 -31.04 -14.82 3.76
C TYR A 201 -30.11 -15.80 4.48
N TYR A 202 -29.11 -15.34 5.23
CA TYR A 202 -28.12 -16.22 5.83
C TYR A 202 -28.71 -17.28 6.79
N LYS A 203 -29.83 -16.97 7.46
CA LYS A 203 -30.54 -17.93 8.33
C LYS A 203 -31.18 -19.10 7.59
N ASP A 204 -31.27 -19.01 6.26
CA ASP A 204 -31.80 -20.08 5.42
C ASP A 204 -30.70 -21.08 5.01
N CYS A 205 -29.45 -20.84 5.38
CA CYS A 205 -28.36 -21.79 5.17
C CYS A 205 -28.56 -23.02 6.06
N GLU A 206 -28.41 -24.22 5.47
CA GLU A 206 -28.48 -25.49 6.20
C GLU A 206 -27.25 -25.74 7.10
N ASP A 207 -26.13 -25.07 6.84
CA ASP A 207 -24.93 -25.16 7.68
C ASP A 207 -25.12 -24.31 8.95
N ALA A 208 -25.55 -24.96 10.03
CA ALA A 208 -25.74 -24.32 11.33
C ALA A 208 -24.47 -23.65 11.89
N GLY A 209 -23.27 -24.12 11.52
CA GLY A 209 -22.02 -23.50 11.93
C GLY A 209 -21.76 -22.18 11.19
N PHE A 210 -22.08 -22.12 9.90
CA PHE A 210 -22.05 -20.87 9.13
C PHE A 210 -23.06 -19.85 9.70
N VAL A 211 -24.28 -20.29 10.00
CA VAL A 211 -25.30 -19.43 10.62
C VAL A 211 -24.81 -18.88 11.96
N ALA A 212 -24.23 -19.73 12.82
CA ALA A 212 -23.69 -19.31 14.10
C ALA A 212 -22.51 -18.32 13.96
N ALA A 213 -21.64 -18.51 12.96
CA ALA A 213 -20.56 -17.58 12.66
C ALA A 213 -21.08 -16.20 12.21
N CYS A 214 -22.17 -16.16 11.44
CA CYS A 214 -22.84 -14.91 11.05
C CYS A 214 -23.52 -14.23 12.24
N ASP A 215 -24.17 -14.99 13.12
CA ASP A 215 -24.74 -14.47 14.38
C ASP A 215 -23.66 -13.86 15.27
N GLU A 216 -22.51 -14.53 15.38
CA GLU A 216 -21.36 -14.03 16.14
C GLU A 216 -20.84 -12.70 15.56
N LEU A 217 -20.72 -12.61 14.24
CA LEU A 217 -20.33 -11.39 13.55
C LEU A 217 -21.32 -10.23 13.81
N LEU A 218 -22.63 -10.48 13.70
CA LEU A 218 -23.67 -9.49 13.99
C LEU A 218 -23.68 -9.05 15.46
N ALA A 219 -23.31 -9.93 16.38
CA ALA A 219 -23.23 -9.63 17.81
C ALA A 219 -21.94 -8.89 18.21
N ASN A 220 -20.99 -8.72 17.30
CA ASN A 220 -19.70 -8.09 17.59
C ASN A 220 -19.74 -6.58 17.30
N PRO A 221 -19.80 -5.70 18.32
CA PRO A 221 -19.98 -4.25 18.11
C PRO A 221 -18.78 -3.60 17.40
N ARG A 222 -17.57 -4.18 17.52
CA ARG A 222 -16.38 -3.67 16.82
C ARG A 222 -16.41 -4.02 15.33
N ALA A 223 -16.99 -5.17 14.98
CA ALA A 223 -17.18 -5.57 13.58
C ALA A 223 -18.32 -4.77 12.93
N THR A 224 -19.50 -4.74 13.56
CA THR A 224 -20.67 -4.05 13.02
C THR A 224 -20.49 -2.53 12.94
N LEU A 225 -19.72 -1.90 13.84
CA LEU A 225 -19.45 -0.46 13.74
C LEU A 225 -18.74 -0.06 12.43
N GLN A 226 -18.02 -0.99 11.80
CA GLN A 226 -17.40 -0.77 10.49
C GLN A 226 -18.43 -0.71 9.35
N TRP A 227 -19.68 -1.10 9.60
CA TRP A 227 -20.77 -1.17 8.62
C TRP A 227 -21.68 0.07 8.63
N TRP A 228 -21.46 0.97 9.60
CA TRP A 228 -22.30 2.15 9.84
C TRP A 228 -22.53 2.98 8.56
N GLU A 229 -21.50 3.18 7.75
CA GLU A 229 -21.61 4.03 6.57
C GLU A 229 -22.61 3.51 5.55
N GLU A 230 -22.60 2.20 5.30
CA GLU A 230 -23.46 1.59 4.30
C GLU A 230 -24.88 1.35 4.82
N ASN A 231 -25.00 0.98 6.10
CA ASN A 231 -26.25 0.53 6.73
C ASN A 231 -26.84 1.58 7.70
N ARG A 232 -26.76 2.87 7.36
CA ARG A 232 -27.26 3.99 8.21
C ARG A 232 -28.75 3.89 8.53
N ASP A 233 -29.47 3.18 7.69
CA ASP A 233 -30.89 2.92 7.74
C ASP A 233 -31.29 1.82 8.72
N CYS A 234 -30.33 1.01 9.20
CA CYS A 234 -30.64 -0.10 10.08
C CYS A 234 -31.38 0.42 11.33
N PRO A 235 -32.64 -0.03 11.55
CA PRO A 235 -33.45 0.42 12.68
C PRO A 235 -33.00 -0.25 13.98
N GLU A 236 -32.29 -1.38 13.88
CA GLU A 236 -31.76 -2.11 15.03
C GLU A 236 -30.59 -1.37 15.67
N ASP A 237 -30.44 -1.55 16.98
CA ASP A 237 -29.36 -0.94 17.77
C ASP A 237 -28.08 -1.79 17.71
N ILE A 238 -27.62 -2.09 16.49
CA ILE A 238 -26.40 -2.90 16.26
C ILE A 238 -25.11 -2.06 16.19
N PHE A 239 -25.23 -0.72 16.15
CA PHE A 239 -24.11 0.20 16.06
C PHE A 239 -23.89 0.92 17.39
N SER A 240 -22.73 0.69 18.01
CA SER A 240 -22.38 1.30 19.30
C SER A 240 -22.22 2.81 19.27
N ILE A 241 -22.06 3.40 18.08
CA ILE A 241 -22.11 4.85 17.89
C ILE A 241 -22.57 5.19 16.47
N ARG A 242 -23.51 6.14 16.35
CA ARG A 242 -24.01 6.66 15.08
C ARG A 242 -23.33 7.98 14.74
N GLY A 243 -22.97 8.18 13.48
CA GLY A 243 -22.43 9.46 12.99
C GLY A 243 -20.98 9.78 13.40
N ALA A 244 -20.23 8.81 13.93
CA ALA A 244 -18.85 9.01 14.37
C ALA A 244 -17.91 9.42 13.23
N GLY A 245 -18.08 8.87 12.04
CA GLY A 245 -17.25 9.18 10.88
C GLY A 245 -17.24 8.03 9.89
N GLU A 246 -16.15 7.93 9.15
CA GLU A 246 -15.95 6.96 8.07
C GLU A 246 -14.72 6.10 8.34
N ALA A 247 -14.77 4.83 7.91
CA ALA A 247 -13.70 3.84 7.96
C ALA A 247 -13.15 3.57 9.37
N TYR A 248 -14.04 3.18 10.29
CA TYR A 248 -13.69 2.79 11.64
C TYR A 248 -12.60 1.70 11.69
N ASN A 249 -11.66 1.87 12.61
CA ASN A 249 -10.79 0.82 13.14
C ASN A 249 -10.41 1.18 14.58
N ASP A 250 -9.86 0.20 15.30
CA ASP A 250 -9.46 0.42 16.68
C ASP A 250 -8.33 -0.51 17.12
N TYR A 251 -7.70 -0.13 18.23
CA TYR A 251 -6.75 -0.95 18.96
C TYR A 251 -6.97 -0.82 20.47
N GLU A 252 -6.45 -1.79 21.21
CA GLU A 252 -6.58 -1.88 22.67
C GLU A 252 -5.32 -1.37 23.37
N LEU A 253 -5.51 -0.47 24.34
CA LEU A 253 -4.47 0.08 25.20
C LEU A 253 -4.07 -0.93 26.30
N PRO A 254 -2.92 -0.73 26.98
CA PRO A 254 -2.48 -1.64 28.04
C PRO A 254 -3.45 -1.75 29.23
N ASP A 255 -4.31 -0.74 29.42
CA ASP A 255 -5.34 -0.69 30.45
C ASP A 255 -6.71 -1.27 30.02
N GLY A 256 -6.80 -1.79 28.80
CA GLY A 256 -8.01 -2.43 28.25
C GLY A 256 -8.99 -1.47 27.57
N ARG A 257 -8.73 -0.15 27.59
CA ARG A 257 -9.54 0.80 26.80
C ARG A 257 -9.29 0.60 25.30
N LEU A 258 -10.30 0.89 24.48
CA LEU A 258 -10.14 0.92 23.02
C LEU A 258 -9.99 2.36 22.53
N VAL A 259 -9.07 2.57 21.59
CA VAL A 259 -8.96 3.81 20.82
C VAL A 259 -9.59 3.60 19.45
N GLY A 260 -10.72 4.25 19.22
CA GLY A 260 -11.42 4.25 17.94
C GLY A 260 -10.89 5.34 17.03
N LEU A 261 -10.66 4.99 15.77
CA LEU A 261 -10.12 5.86 14.73
C LEU A 261 -11.05 5.91 13.50
N TRP A 262 -11.21 7.10 12.93
CA TRP A 262 -11.94 7.33 11.70
C TRP A 262 -11.17 8.33 10.82
N LYS A 263 -11.56 8.44 9.54
CA LYS A 263 -11.04 9.46 8.62
C LYS A 263 -11.11 10.89 9.19
N ARG A 264 -10.29 11.78 8.65
CA ARG A 264 -10.25 13.22 8.99
C ARG A 264 -9.94 13.46 10.47
N SER A 265 -9.01 12.68 11.01
CA SER A 265 -8.48 12.80 12.38
C SER A 265 -9.52 12.59 13.48
N ARG A 266 -10.59 11.85 13.21
CA ARG A 266 -11.66 11.63 14.18
C ARG A 266 -11.35 10.44 15.07
N VAL A 267 -11.60 10.59 16.35
CA VAL A 267 -11.09 9.69 17.39
C VAL A 267 -12.01 9.66 18.61
N ALA A 268 -12.15 8.51 19.26
CA ALA A 268 -12.95 8.29 20.46
C ALA A 268 -12.35 7.19 21.34
N ILE A 269 -12.74 7.13 22.61
CA ILE A 269 -12.31 6.10 23.57
C ILE A 269 -13.53 5.27 23.98
N SER A 270 -13.35 3.96 24.13
CA SER A 270 -14.32 3.06 24.76
C SER A 270 -13.69 2.38 25.98
N GLU A 271 -14.44 2.30 27.08
CA GLU A 271 -14.01 1.66 28.34
C GLU A 271 -14.70 0.30 28.58
N ASP A 272 -15.60 -0.12 27.68
CA ASP A 272 -16.47 -1.29 27.86
C ASP A 272 -16.40 -2.30 26.69
N GLY A 273 -15.28 -2.29 25.96
CA GLY A 273 -15.03 -3.19 24.84
C GLY A 273 -15.75 -2.79 23.55
N GLY A 274 -16.03 -1.51 23.35
CA GLY A 274 -16.62 -0.95 22.14
C GLY A 274 -18.15 -0.95 22.14
N LYS A 275 -18.80 -1.15 23.30
CA LYS A 275 -20.26 -1.11 23.43
C LYS A 275 -20.75 0.34 23.51
N THR A 276 -20.00 1.20 24.19
CA THR A 276 -20.22 2.65 24.22
C THR A 276 -18.91 3.39 23.95
N TRP A 277 -19.03 4.62 23.46
CA TRP A 277 -17.92 5.48 23.09
C TRP A 277 -18.05 6.87 23.72
N SER A 278 -16.92 7.48 24.06
CA SER A 278 -16.85 8.90 24.38
C SER A 278 -17.35 9.75 23.19
N GLU A 279 -17.58 11.04 23.45
CA GLU A 279 -17.79 12.01 22.37
C GLU A 279 -16.66 11.91 21.33
N VAL A 280 -17.03 11.84 20.05
CA VAL A 280 -16.06 11.77 18.95
C VAL A 280 -15.46 13.14 18.73
N LYS A 281 -14.13 13.21 18.85
CA LYS A 281 -13.36 14.46 18.71
C LYS A 281 -12.49 14.40 17.47
N LYS A 282 -12.12 15.57 16.95
CA LYS A 282 -11.07 15.69 15.95
C LYS A 282 -9.74 15.94 16.66
N CYS A 283 -8.78 15.04 16.52
CA CYS A 283 -7.42 15.22 17.03
C CYS A 283 -6.71 16.30 16.19
N PRO A 284 -6.30 17.44 16.77
CA PRO A 284 -5.72 18.54 16.02
C PRO A 284 -4.29 18.28 15.55
N SER A 285 -3.52 17.45 16.25
CA SER A 285 -2.13 17.12 15.91
C SER A 285 -2.00 16.04 14.84
N LEU A 286 -3.02 15.19 14.68
CA LEU A 286 -3.07 14.22 13.59
C LEU A 286 -3.57 14.93 12.32
N VAL A 287 -2.65 15.32 11.44
CA VAL A 287 -2.98 16.01 10.19
C VAL A 287 -3.26 14.99 9.09
N MET A 288 -4.52 14.83 8.70
CA MET A 288 -4.91 13.93 7.60
C MET A 288 -6.21 14.39 6.92
N SER A 289 -6.43 13.93 5.69
CA SER A 289 -7.68 14.09 4.95
C SER A 289 -8.52 12.79 4.94
N GLY A 290 -9.16 12.47 3.81
CA GLY A 290 -10.06 11.32 3.61
C GLY A 290 -9.36 9.99 3.25
N GLY A 291 -8.02 9.93 3.24
CA GLY A 291 -7.22 8.77 2.83
C GLY A 291 -7.22 7.55 3.75
N LYS A 292 -8.07 7.54 4.79
CA LYS A 292 -8.07 6.62 5.96
C LYS A 292 -6.87 6.81 6.88
N VAL A 293 -7.02 6.23 8.07
CA VAL A 293 -5.97 5.97 9.05
C VAL A 293 -6.14 4.53 9.52
N TRP A 294 -5.04 3.85 9.79
CA TRP A 294 -5.02 2.54 10.43
C TRP A 294 -4.17 2.61 11.69
N GLY A 295 -4.65 2.05 12.79
CA GLY A 295 -3.90 1.91 14.03
C GLY A 295 -3.92 0.49 14.54
N GLU A 296 -2.78 -0.01 14.99
CA GLU A 296 -2.68 -1.32 15.62
C GLU A 296 -1.56 -1.38 16.66
N ARG A 297 -1.67 -2.37 17.57
CA ARG A 297 -0.60 -2.74 18.48
C ARG A 297 0.42 -3.61 17.74
N THR A 298 1.69 -3.29 17.85
CA THR A 298 2.79 -4.00 17.19
C THR A 298 3.23 -5.22 18.00
N SER A 299 3.94 -6.16 17.36
CA SER A 299 4.33 -7.44 17.98
C SER A 299 5.36 -7.30 19.11
N ASP A 300 6.09 -6.19 19.16
CA ASP A 300 6.99 -5.79 20.25
C ASP A 300 6.27 -5.06 21.40
N GLY A 301 4.94 -4.95 21.34
CA GLY A 301 4.09 -4.41 22.40
C GLY A 301 3.85 -2.91 22.33
N ARG A 302 4.49 -2.21 21.38
CA ARG A 302 4.29 -0.78 21.05
C ARG A 302 3.04 -0.60 20.17
N TYR A 303 2.86 0.59 19.62
CA TYR A 303 1.74 0.95 18.75
C TYR A 303 2.21 1.66 17.49
N ALA A 304 1.43 1.54 16.42
CA ALA A 304 1.67 2.23 15.16
C ALA A 304 0.37 2.84 14.60
N LEU A 305 0.45 4.05 14.05
CA LEU A 305 -0.57 4.61 13.16
C LEU A 305 0.00 4.79 11.76
N LEU A 306 -0.81 4.50 10.75
CA LEU A 306 -0.48 4.71 9.35
C LEU A 306 -1.53 5.57 8.67
N TYR A 307 -1.08 6.64 8.01
CA TYR A 307 -1.96 7.60 7.33
C TYR A 307 -1.18 8.44 6.32
N ASN A 308 -1.90 9.22 5.52
CA ASN A 308 -1.31 10.28 4.70
C ASN A 308 -1.26 11.59 5.51
N PRO A 309 -0.07 12.10 5.87
CA PRO A 309 0.10 13.21 6.81
C PRO A 309 -0.10 14.59 6.16
N ASN A 310 -1.21 14.77 5.45
CA ASN A 310 -1.56 16.00 4.76
C ASN A 310 -3.09 16.23 4.74
N THR A 311 -3.53 17.46 4.44
CA THR A 311 -4.96 17.81 4.39
C THR A 311 -5.54 17.80 2.97
N ASP A 312 -4.76 17.45 1.97
CA ASP A 312 -5.18 17.37 0.59
C ASP A 312 -5.91 16.03 0.33
N SER A 313 -7.06 16.09 -0.33
CA SER A 313 -7.82 14.89 -0.66
C SER A 313 -7.43 14.27 -1.99
N THR A 314 -6.87 15.05 -2.92
CA THR A 314 -6.50 14.62 -4.27
C THR A 314 -5.04 14.18 -4.36
N HIS A 315 -4.20 14.68 -3.44
CA HIS A 315 -2.76 14.35 -3.33
C HIS A 315 -2.43 13.58 -2.05
N ARG A 316 -2.53 12.25 -2.11
CA ARG A 316 -2.44 11.37 -0.93
C ARG A 316 -1.08 10.70 -0.82
N TRP A 317 -0.06 11.49 -0.50
CA TRP A 317 1.29 11.02 -0.21
C TRP A 317 1.97 11.83 0.90
N PRO A 318 3.06 11.31 1.48
CA PRO A 318 3.45 9.89 1.46
C PRO A 318 2.43 9.02 2.21
N LEU A 319 2.58 7.69 2.13
CA LEU A 319 2.07 6.82 3.19
C LEU A 319 3.11 6.81 4.30
N ALA A 320 2.75 7.37 5.46
CA ALA A 320 3.62 7.46 6.62
C ALA A 320 3.19 6.51 7.75
N ILE A 321 4.12 6.26 8.67
CA ILE A 321 3.90 5.60 9.96
C ILE A 321 4.42 6.49 11.08
N VAL A 322 3.72 6.49 12.21
CA VAL A 322 4.17 7.04 13.50
C VAL A 322 4.06 5.94 14.55
N THR A 323 4.93 5.96 15.56
CA THR A 323 4.97 4.93 16.61
C THR A 323 4.70 5.50 17.99
N SER A 324 4.29 4.66 18.94
CA SER A 324 4.04 5.06 20.32
C SER A 324 4.34 3.93 21.29
N ASP A 325 4.81 4.27 22.50
CA ASP A 325 5.03 3.31 23.58
C ASP A 325 3.74 2.99 24.35
N ASP A 326 2.80 3.94 24.44
CA ASP A 326 1.60 3.85 25.26
C ASP A 326 0.31 3.73 24.45
N GLY A 327 0.38 3.98 23.14
CA GLY A 327 -0.78 3.96 22.23
C GLY A 327 -1.59 5.25 22.26
N LEU A 328 -1.08 6.32 22.87
CA LEU A 328 -1.73 7.63 22.93
C LEU A 328 -0.83 8.72 22.34
N ASP A 329 0.41 8.83 22.79
CA ASP A 329 1.35 9.84 22.32
C ASP A 329 2.25 9.25 21.24
N PHE A 330 2.03 9.66 19.99
CA PHE A 330 2.74 9.16 18.82
C PHE A 330 3.83 10.12 18.32
N ASP A 331 4.95 9.59 17.88
CA ASP A 331 6.09 10.33 17.33
C ASP A 331 6.78 9.58 16.17
N ASP A 332 8.04 9.91 15.90
CA ASP A 332 8.90 9.19 14.95
C ASP A 332 8.27 8.96 13.57
N MET A 333 7.78 10.03 12.93
CA MET A 333 7.17 9.93 11.62
C MET A 333 8.18 9.47 10.55
N LEU A 334 7.88 8.33 9.91
CA LEU A 334 8.69 7.70 8.87
C LEU A 334 7.85 7.41 7.63
N CYS A 335 8.50 7.32 6.47
CA CYS A 335 7.89 6.96 5.20
C CYS A 335 7.84 5.43 5.04
N VAL A 336 6.67 4.91 4.66
CA VAL A 336 6.46 3.50 4.27
C VAL A 336 6.45 3.39 2.74
N HIS A 337 5.68 4.25 2.08
CA HIS A 337 5.58 4.32 0.62
C HIS A 337 5.65 5.78 0.17
N GLY A 338 6.66 6.11 -0.64
CA GLY A 338 6.93 7.47 -1.11
C GLY A 338 7.08 7.58 -2.63
N GLU A 339 6.67 6.55 -3.37
CA GLU A 339 6.61 6.58 -4.83
C GLU A 339 5.18 6.90 -5.28
N VAL A 340 5.02 7.71 -6.32
CA VAL A 340 3.70 8.02 -6.91
C VAL A 340 3.79 7.78 -8.42
N PRO A 341 3.45 6.58 -8.93
CA PRO A 341 3.36 6.36 -10.36
C PRO A 341 2.25 7.25 -10.95
N PRO A 342 2.35 7.64 -12.23
CA PRO A 342 1.26 8.38 -12.86
C PRO A 342 0.03 7.48 -12.97
N GLN A 343 -1.16 8.07 -12.84
CA GLN A 343 -2.41 7.38 -13.10
C GLN A 343 -2.49 7.04 -14.59
N ARG A 344 -2.63 5.76 -14.94
CA ARG A 344 -2.58 5.32 -16.34
C ARG A 344 -3.93 5.45 -17.02
N TYR A 345 -5.01 5.21 -16.28
CA TYR A 345 -6.36 5.26 -16.78
C TYR A 345 -7.13 6.38 -16.12
N TRP A 346 -7.81 7.19 -16.92
CA TRP A 346 -8.70 8.21 -16.41
C TRP A 346 -9.87 7.57 -15.63
N GLY A 347 -10.51 8.37 -14.77
CA GLY A 347 -11.62 7.96 -13.92
C GLY A 347 -11.98 9.03 -12.91
N ALA A 348 -13.28 9.21 -12.69
CA ALA A 348 -13.77 10.19 -11.72
C ALA A 348 -13.44 9.75 -10.29
N TRP A 349 -13.19 10.76 -9.44
CA TRP A 349 -12.80 10.62 -8.04
C TRP A 349 -11.54 9.77 -7.82
N ARG A 350 -10.56 9.83 -8.72
CA ARG A 350 -9.27 9.14 -8.52
C ARG A 350 -8.25 10.09 -7.92
N ASP A 351 -7.84 9.78 -6.70
CA ASP A 351 -6.86 10.57 -5.94
C ASP A 351 -5.48 9.97 -6.10
N ALA A 352 -4.47 10.80 -6.37
CA ALA A 352 -3.10 10.38 -6.61
C ALA A 352 -2.40 9.91 -5.31
N GLY A 353 -1.50 8.94 -5.42
CA GLY A 353 -0.67 8.43 -4.33
C GLY A 353 -1.22 7.17 -3.64
N ALA A 354 -0.56 6.75 -2.56
CA ALA A 354 -0.85 5.53 -1.81
C ALA A 354 -1.80 5.80 -0.64
N HIS A 355 -2.99 5.20 -0.66
CA HIS A 355 -4.05 5.52 0.32
C HIS A 355 -5.09 4.41 0.50
N TYR A 356 -6.05 4.66 1.40
CA TYR A 356 -7.01 3.69 1.91
C TYR A 356 -6.34 2.52 2.62
N ILE A 357 -5.46 2.89 3.55
CA ILE A 357 -4.68 1.99 4.38
C ILE A 357 -5.59 1.05 5.18
N ARG A 358 -5.25 -0.25 5.17
CA ARG A 358 -5.91 -1.27 6.00
C ARG A 358 -4.94 -2.37 6.40
N GLY A 359 -4.86 -2.69 7.68
CA GLY A 359 -4.03 -3.79 8.18
C GLY A 359 -4.76 -5.12 8.22
N LEU A 360 -4.25 -6.04 9.04
CA LEU A 360 -4.84 -7.37 9.23
C LEU A 360 -6.17 -7.25 9.99
N GLU A 361 -7.26 -7.61 9.32
CA GLU A 361 -8.59 -7.64 9.89
C GLU A 361 -8.84 -8.90 10.73
N ALA A 362 -10.01 -8.94 11.38
CA ALA A 362 -10.50 -10.09 12.12
C ALA A 362 -9.63 -10.53 13.31
N GLY A 363 -8.82 -9.63 13.86
CA GLY A 363 -7.88 -9.96 14.93
C GLY A 363 -6.78 -10.94 14.49
N ALA A 364 -6.57 -11.09 13.18
CA ALA A 364 -5.54 -11.96 12.64
C ALA A 364 -4.16 -11.54 13.14
N LYS A 365 -3.36 -12.53 13.53
CA LYS A 365 -1.98 -12.31 13.97
C LYS A 365 -1.05 -12.38 12.78
N SER A 366 -0.10 -11.44 12.74
CA SER A 366 0.98 -11.45 11.76
C SER A 366 1.76 -12.78 11.82
N PRO A 367 2.07 -13.41 10.67
CA PRO A 367 2.80 -14.68 10.65
C PRO A 367 4.25 -14.58 11.09
N ASP A 368 4.86 -13.39 11.03
CA ASP A 368 6.28 -13.17 11.35
C ASP A 368 6.51 -11.97 12.27
N GLY A 369 5.44 -11.41 12.84
CA GLY A 369 5.49 -10.24 13.71
C GLY A 369 5.62 -8.89 13.00
N ALA A 370 5.80 -8.86 11.67
CA ALA A 370 5.79 -7.62 10.90
C ALA A 370 4.36 -7.04 10.77
N LEU A 371 4.24 -5.75 10.49
CA LEU A 371 2.97 -5.17 10.08
C LEU A 371 2.74 -5.46 8.60
N TYR A 372 1.50 -5.78 8.24
CA TYR A 372 1.07 -6.01 6.88
C TYR A 372 -0.08 -5.08 6.55
N ILE A 373 0.15 -4.23 5.57
CA ILE A 373 -0.73 -3.10 5.28
C ILE A 373 -1.10 -3.13 3.80
N ALA A 374 -2.38 -3.26 3.50
CA ALA A 374 -2.91 -3.13 2.14
C ALA A 374 -3.40 -1.70 1.89
N TYR A 375 -3.23 -1.23 0.66
CA TYR A 375 -3.66 0.08 0.19
C TYR A 375 -3.76 0.07 -1.33
N SER A 376 -4.41 1.07 -1.89
CA SER A 376 -4.38 1.30 -3.34
C SER A 376 -3.45 2.46 -3.67
N VAL A 377 -2.91 2.44 -4.88
CA VAL A 377 -2.24 3.59 -5.48
C VAL A 377 -3.12 4.12 -6.62
N ASN A 378 -3.43 5.42 -6.59
CA ASN A 378 -4.27 6.12 -7.59
C ASN A 378 -5.71 5.58 -7.75
N LYS A 379 -6.19 4.78 -6.79
CA LYS A 379 -7.41 3.93 -6.94
C LYS A 379 -7.37 3.06 -8.20
N GLU A 380 -6.18 2.66 -8.62
CA GLU A 380 -5.92 1.94 -9.87
C GLU A 380 -5.21 0.62 -9.59
N ASP A 381 -4.16 0.67 -8.76
CA ASP A 381 -3.34 -0.49 -8.43
C ASP A 381 -3.51 -0.87 -6.96
N ILE A 382 -3.44 -2.15 -6.66
CA ILE A 382 -3.49 -2.66 -5.28
C ILE A 382 -2.09 -3.06 -4.84
N TRP A 383 -1.72 -2.64 -3.63
CA TRP A 383 -0.41 -2.83 -3.05
C TRP A 383 -0.51 -3.37 -1.63
N VAL A 384 0.55 -4.07 -1.21
CA VAL A 384 0.76 -4.50 0.17
C VAL A 384 2.17 -4.09 0.60
N SER A 385 2.30 -3.54 1.80
CA SER A 385 3.57 -3.29 2.47
C SER A 385 3.77 -4.27 3.62
N ARG A 386 4.92 -4.93 3.65
CA ARG A 386 5.45 -5.58 4.86
C ARG A 386 6.40 -4.61 5.56
N ILE A 387 6.14 -4.31 6.83
CA ILE A 387 6.92 -3.36 7.64
C ILE A 387 7.52 -4.10 8.83
N PRO A 388 8.86 -4.25 8.90
CA PRO A 388 9.50 -4.91 10.03
C PRO A 388 9.18 -4.25 11.38
N VAL A 389 9.04 -5.08 12.41
CA VAL A 389 8.92 -4.67 13.81
C VAL A 389 10.13 -5.25 14.57
N PRO A 390 10.85 -4.47 15.39
CA PRO A 390 10.59 -3.07 15.76
C PRO A 390 10.76 -2.09 14.58
N VAL A 391 9.88 -1.10 14.53
CA VAL A 391 9.90 -0.05 13.50
C VAL A 391 11.09 0.89 13.79
N SER A 392 11.92 1.15 12.77
CA SER A 392 13.06 2.06 12.88
C SER A 392 13.36 2.73 11.55
N GLY A 393 13.73 4.01 11.58
CA GLY A 393 14.25 4.75 10.43
C GLY A 393 15.78 4.78 10.35
N ARG A 394 16.49 4.04 11.22
CA ARG A 394 17.94 4.11 11.38
C ARG A 394 18.58 2.73 11.33
N GLN A 395 19.75 2.68 10.70
CA GLN A 395 20.71 1.58 10.79
C GLN A 395 21.89 2.07 11.63
N VAL A 396 22.25 1.34 12.70
CA VAL A 396 23.31 1.77 13.63
C VAL A 396 24.68 1.19 13.29
N GLU A 397 24.70 0.01 12.69
CA GLU A 397 25.92 -0.68 12.28
C GLU A 397 26.14 -0.61 10.78
N HIS A 398 27.41 -0.53 10.38
CA HIS A 398 27.81 -0.57 8.99
C HIS A 398 27.38 -1.89 8.33
N VAL A 399 26.96 -1.81 7.08
CA VAL A 399 26.39 -2.92 6.31
C VAL A 399 27.49 -3.71 5.62
N HIS A 400 27.38 -5.04 5.67
CA HIS A 400 28.17 -6.00 4.90
C HIS A 400 27.22 -7.06 4.35
N GLU A 401 26.80 -6.90 3.09
CA GLU A 401 25.78 -7.76 2.46
C GLU A 401 26.33 -8.42 1.20
N ASP A 402 26.13 -9.74 1.08
CA ASP A 402 26.53 -10.54 -0.09
C ASP A 402 25.41 -11.46 -0.63
N PHE A 403 24.20 -11.35 -0.07
CA PHE A 403 23.00 -12.13 -0.41
C PHE A 403 23.16 -13.67 -0.41
N SER A 404 24.31 -14.23 -0.02
CA SER A 404 24.58 -15.68 -0.08
C SER A 404 23.60 -16.47 0.80
N GLY A 405 23.32 -15.93 2.00
CA GLY A 405 22.33 -16.42 2.95
C GLY A 405 20.88 -16.05 2.64
N ALA A 406 20.63 -15.18 1.66
CA ALA A 406 19.27 -14.74 1.34
C ALA A 406 18.44 -15.90 0.76
N GLN A 407 17.13 -15.90 1.00
CA GLN A 407 16.23 -16.93 0.48
C GLN A 407 15.33 -16.34 -0.60
N PRO A 408 15.24 -16.96 -1.79
CA PRO A 408 14.23 -16.57 -2.77
C PRO A 408 12.82 -16.60 -2.16
N ARG A 409 11.98 -15.65 -2.56
CA ARG A 409 10.59 -15.50 -2.04
C ARG A 409 10.51 -15.32 -0.52
N LYS A 410 11.51 -14.68 0.08
CA LYS A 410 11.47 -14.20 1.46
C LYS A 410 11.80 -12.71 1.51
N ALA A 411 11.41 -12.09 2.62
CA ALA A 411 11.86 -10.73 2.92
C ALA A 411 13.39 -10.67 2.93
N VAL A 412 13.93 -9.50 2.58
CA VAL A 412 15.36 -9.20 2.47
C VAL A 412 15.62 -8.18 3.58
N PRO A 413 16.10 -8.62 4.76
CA PRO A 413 16.23 -7.75 5.93
C PRO A 413 17.07 -6.51 5.64
N GLY A 414 16.65 -5.36 6.18
CA GLY A 414 17.37 -4.09 6.02
C GLY A 414 17.25 -3.43 4.64
N TRP A 415 16.75 -4.14 3.62
CA TRP A 415 16.52 -3.59 2.28
C TRP A 415 15.09 -3.10 2.11
N ASN A 416 14.96 -1.84 1.74
CA ASN A 416 13.72 -1.22 1.32
C ASN A 416 13.44 -1.54 -0.15
N LEU A 417 12.32 -2.18 -0.44
CA LEU A 417 11.96 -2.60 -1.80
C LEU A 417 10.70 -1.89 -2.28
N TYR A 418 10.72 -1.45 -3.53
CA TYR A 418 9.54 -1.04 -4.29
C TYR A 418 9.48 -1.93 -5.54
N SER A 419 8.51 -2.84 -5.54
CA SER A 419 8.48 -3.98 -6.45
C SER A 419 7.11 -4.10 -7.12
N GLY A 420 6.99 -3.50 -8.29
CA GLY A 420 5.85 -3.64 -9.20
C GLY A 420 5.76 -5.03 -9.84
N GLN A 421 4.61 -5.36 -10.43
CA GLN A 421 4.43 -6.61 -11.18
C GLN A 421 5.33 -6.64 -12.43
N TRP A 422 5.38 -5.52 -13.16
CA TRP A 422 6.20 -5.35 -14.36
C TRP A 422 7.56 -4.71 -14.08
N ALA A 423 7.81 -4.32 -12.83
CA ALA A 423 9.05 -3.71 -12.37
C ALA A 423 9.49 -4.35 -11.04
N ARG A 424 9.95 -5.60 -11.13
CA ARG A 424 10.09 -6.51 -9.98
C ARG A 424 11.47 -6.41 -9.34
N VAL A 425 11.49 -6.49 -8.01
CA VAL A 425 12.70 -6.80 -7.23
C VAL A 425 12.60 -8.20 -6.62
N SER A 426 13.65 -9.01 -6.74
CA SER A 426 13.70 -10.36 -6.18
C SER A 426 15.12 -10.83 -5.89
N VAL A 427 15.29 -11.68 -4.87
CA VAL A 427 16.52 -12.44 -4.66
C VAL A 427 16.50 -13.65 -5.58
N GLU A 428 17.56 -13.83 -6.37
CA GLU A 428 17.69 -14.94 -7.33
C GLU A 428 19.11 -15.47 -7.39
N HIS A 429 19.25 -16.70 -7.89
CA HIS A 429 20.57 -17.24 -8.21
C HIS A 429 21.29 -16.34 -9.21
N MET A 430 22.57 -16.09 -8.95
CA MET A 430 23.43 -15.37 -9.87
C MET A 430 23.45 -16.10 -11.21
N PRO A 431 23.42 -15.37 -12.34
CA PRO A 431 23.52 -16.01 -13.65
C PRO A 431 24.98 -16.39 -14.01
N ASP A 432 25.90 -16.34 -13.04
CA ASP A 432 27.29 -16.72 -13.18
C ASP A 432 27.44 -18.25 -13.14
N LYS A 433 28.04 -18.83 -14.18
CA LYS A 433 28.27 -20.28 -14.27
C LYS A 433 29.33 -20.76 -13.28
N ASP A 434 30.23 -19.87 -12.84
CA ASP A 434 31.36 -20.21 -11.98
C ASP A 434 30.98 -20.14 -10.49
N ARG A 435 29.86 -19.48 -10.16
CA ARG A 435 29.30 -19.37 -8.79
C ARG A 435 27.77 -19.58 -8.76
N PRO A 436 27.25 -20.73 -9.22
CA PRO A 436 25.81 -20.94 -9.37
C PRO A 436 25.03 -20.95 -8.04
N GLN A 437 25.74 -21.17 -6.93
CA GLN A 437 25.16 -21.18 -5.58
C GLN A 437 24.93 -19.78 -5.02
N ASN A 438 25.64 -18.78 -5.54
CA ASN A 438 25.52 -17.42 -5.05
C ASN A 438 24.20 -16.82 -5.52
N LYS A 439 23.67 -15.89 -4.72
CA LYS A 439 22.45 -15.16 -5.04
C LYS A 439 22.75 -13.68 -5.13
N ALA A 440 21.89 -12.95 -5.81
CA ALA A 440 21.97 -11.52 -5.97
C ALA A 440 20.57 -10.91 -5.88
N LEU A 441 20.51 -9.63 -5.54
CA LEU A 441 19.29 -8.85 -5.66
C LEU A 441 19.10 -8.42 -7.11
N ARG A 442 18.06 -8.95 -7.76
CA ARG A 442 17.72 -8.63 -9.14
C ARG A 442 16.67 -7.53 -9.19
N LEU A 443 16.92 -6.51 -10.01
CA LEU A 443 15.96 -5.51 -10.41
C LEU A 443 15.66 -5.71 -11.90
N ARG A 444 14.39 -5.93 -12.25
CA ARG A 444 13.95 -6.03 -13.65
C ARG A 444 12.81 -5.06 -13.93
N CYS A 445 12.75 -4.50 -15.14
CA CYS A 445 11.69 -3.59 -15.53
C CYS A 445 11.29 -3.76 -17.01
N LYS A 446 9.98 -3.95 -17.21
CA LYS A 446 9.26 -3.78 -18.48
C LYS A 446 8.12 -2.75 -18.37
N ASP A 447 7.99 -2.05 -17.24
CA ASP A 447 6.93 -1.07 -17.05
C ASP A 447 7.31 0.27 -17.68
N PRO A 448 6.54 0.82 -18.64
CA PRO A 448 6.79 2.15 -19.17
C PRO A 448 6.46 3.28 -18.18
N TYR A 449 5.58 3.00 -17.20
CA TYR A 449 5.09 3.97 -16.23
C TYR A 449 5.60 3.72 -14.82
N ASP A 450 6.31 2.62 -14.59
CA ASP A 450 6.90 2.30 -13.29
C ASP A 450 8.39 1.89 -13.33
N TYR A 451 9.02 1.72 -12.16
CA TYR A 451 10.39 1.20 -12.03
C TYR A 451 10.55 0.28 -10.83
N ALA A 452 11.57 -0.58 -10.88
CA ALA A 452 12.00 -1.35 -9.73
C ALA A 452 12.94 -0.47 -8.91
N MET A 453 12.81 -0.50 -7.58
CA MET A 453 13.72 0.21 -6.69
C MET A 453 14.08 -0.62 -5.45
N ALA A 454 15.37 -0.60 -5.11
CA ALA A 454 15.91 -1.21 -3.90
C ALA A 454 16.82 -0.21 -3.21
N ALA A 455 16.61 0.04 -1.93
CA ALA A 455 17.43 0.94 -1.14
C ALA A 455 17.95 0.26 0.12
N ARG A 456 19.18 0.61 0.53
CA ARG A 456 19.79 0.13 1.76
C ARG A 456 20.19 1.31 2.62
N VAL A 457 19.65 1.35 3.84
CA VAL A 457 20.04 2.31 4.88
C VAL A 457 21.30 1.80 5.57
N PHE A 458 22.27 2.68 5.78
CA PHE A 458 23.52 2.46 6.51
C PHE A 458 23.68 3.56 7.58
N PRO A 459 24.66 3.47 8.49
CA PRO A 459 24.82 4.46 9.55
C PRO A 459 24.96 5.89 9.02
N GLN A 460 24.25 6.82 9.64
CA GLN A 460 24.34 8.23 9.30
C GLN A 460 25.79 8.72 9.45
N SER A 461 26.39 9.09 8.33
CA SER A 461 27.84 9.30 8.23
C SER A 461 28.18 10.64 7.59
N ARG A 462 29.19 11.33 8.13
CA ARG A 462 29.80 12.52 7.50
C ARG A 462 30.91 12.15 6.52
N ARG A 463 31.58 11.03 6.77
CA ARG A 463 32.58 10.43 5.90
C ARG A 463 32.34 8.93 5.90
N VAL A 464 32.21 8.33 4.72
CA VAL A 464 31.92 6.90 4.58
C VAL A 464 32.50 6.39 3.28
N ARG A 465 33.02 5.17 3.30
CA ARG A 465 33.28 4.44 2.06
C ARG A 465 32.13 3.49 1.78
N LEU A 466 31.65 3.52 0.55
CA LEU A 466 30.61 2.64 0.04
C LEU A 466 31.20 1.76 -1.07
N ARG A 467 30.93 0.47 -1.03
CA ARG A 467 31.26 -0.48 -2.10
C ARG A 467 30.02 -1.22 -2.54
N THR A 468 29.88 -1.45 -3.83
CA THR A 468 28.82 -2.31 -4.37
C THR A 468 29.26 -2.93 -5.68
N ARG A 469 28.69 -4.09 -6.00
CA ARG A 469 29.00 -4.83 -7.21
C ARG A 469 27.74 -5.05 -8.02
N VAL A 470 27.74 -4.53 -9.25
CA VAL A 470 26.54 -4.47 -10.11
C VAL A 470 26.80 -5.12 -11.46
N MET A 471 25.84 -5.88 -11.97
CA MET A 471 25.89 -6.44 -13.33
C MET A 471 24.64 -6.04 -14.13
N PRO A 472 24.80 -5.21 -15.17
CA PRO A 472 23.77 -5.01 -16.18
C PRO A 472 23.74 -6.19 -17.17
N ARG A 473 22.53 -6.64 -17.56
CA ARG A 473 22.34 -7.71 -18.56
C ARG A 473 22.20 -7.21 -20.01
N GLN A 474 22.14 -5.89 -20.17
CA GLN A 474 21.95 -5.16 -21.41
C GLN A 474 22.72 -3.84 -21.32
N CYS A 475 23.02 -3.20 -22.44
CA CYS A 475 23.68 -1.88 -22.45
C CYS A 475 23.13 -0.88 -23.50
N TYR A 476 22.09 -1.27 -24.25
CA TYR A 476 21.52 -0.48 -25.35
C TYR A 476 20.01 -0.16 -25.17
N TYR A 477 19.45 -0.51 -24.01
CA TYR A 477 18.10 -0.14 -23.56
C TYR A 477 18.04 -0.21 -22.03
N GLY A 478 17.01 0.41 -21.45
CA GLY A 478 16.87 0.52 -20.00
C GLY A 478 17.91 1.44 -19.36
N ARG A 479 17.78 1.63 -18.05
CA ARG A 479 18.68 2.46 -17.25
C ARG A 479 18.71 1.98 -15.81
N LEU A 480 19.84 2.19 -15.13
CA LEU A 480 19.95 2.04 -13.68
C LEU A 480 20.59 3.30 -13.09
N ASP A 481 19.87 3.95 -12.16
CA ASP A 481 20.39 5.01 -11.31
C ASP A 481 20.80 4.42 -9.95
N ILE A 482 21.97 4.83 -9.44
CA ILE A 482 22.45 4.54 -8.09
C ILE A 482 22.67 5.86 -7.37
N ASP A 483 21.81 6.16 -6.40
CA ASP A 483 21.75 7.42 -5.66
C ASP A 483 22.39 7.28 -4.27
N VAL A 484 23.27 8.20 -3.89
CA VAL A 484 23.75 8.40 -2.52
C VAL A 484 22.94 9.52 -1.87
N LEU A 485 22.23 9.20 -0.79
CA LEU A 485 21.16 10.02 -0.22
C LEU A 485 21.41 10.34 1.26
N ASP A 486 20.96 11.51 1.67
CA ASP A 486 20.76 11.83 3.09
C ASP A 486 19.43 11.27 3.64
N GLY A 487 19.18 11.53 4.93
CA GLY A 487 17.96 11.09 5.61
C GLY A 487 16.68 11.78 5.16
N ARG A 488 16.78 12.89 4.43
CA ARG A 488 15.63 13.61 3.85
C ARG A 488 15.43 13.31 2.36
N GLY A 489 16.21 12.38 1.80
CA GLY A 489 16.14 12.01 0.38
C GLY A 489 16.85 12.96 -0.58
N ALA A 490 17.70 13.87 -0.07
CA ALA A 490 18.57 14.68 -0.92
C ALA A 490 19.68 13.80 -1.50
N CYS A 491 19.68 13.63 -2.82
CA CYS A 491 20.74 12.91 -3.53
C CYS A 491 21.95 13.82 -3.76
N VAL A 492 23.12 13.43 -3.27
CA VAL A 492 24.37 14.20 -3.40
C VAL A 492 25.23 13.76 -4.57
N PHE A 493 25.14 12.49 -4.95
CA PHE A 493 25.92 11.86 -6.01
C PHE A 493 25.13 10.72 -6.65
N ARG A 494 25.15 10.62 -7.97
CA ARG A 494 24.40 9.60 -8.73
C ARG A 494 25.27 8.98 -9.81
N ILE A 495 25.28 7.66 -9.84
CA ILE A 495 25.85 6.86 -10.93
C ILE A 495 24.71 6.41 -11.84
N MET A 496 24.94 6.41 -13.16
CA MET A 496 23.92 6.18 -14.18
C MET A 496 24.45 5.20 -15.23
N PHE A 497 23.88 3.99 -15.28
CA PHE A 497 24.08 3.07 -16.41
C PHE A 497 23.06 3.43 -17.49
N MET A 498 23.52 4.00 -18.60
CA MET A 498 22.66 4.57 -19.65
C MET A 498 22.44 3.59 -20.80
N ASN A 499 21.35 3.76 -21.56
CA ASN A 499 21.00 2.95 -22.74
C ASN A 499 21.90 3.17 -23.96
N ASP A 500 22.99 3.92 -23.83
CA ASP A 500 23.97 4.18 -24.87
C ASP A 500 25.36 3.73 -24.42
N TRP A 501 25.45 2.54 -23.80
CA TRP A 501 26.69 1.88 -23.35
C TRP A 501 27.59 2.71 -22.41
N THR A 502 27.14 3.88 -21.94
CA THR A 502 27.93 4.72 -21.02
C THR A 502 27.52 4.55 -19.57
N ILE A 503 28.52 4.54 -18.68
CA ILE A 503 28.34 4.82 -17.26
C ILE A 503 28.65 6.29 -17.07
N ARG A 504 27.70 7.04 -16.50
CA ARG A 504 27.84 8.47 -16.21
C ARG A 504 27.68 8.74 -14.73
N VAL A 505 28.18 9.89 -14.28
CA VAL A 505 27.90 10.40 -12.95
C VAL A 505 27.27 11.79 -13.03
N LYS A 506 26.22 12.04 -12.25
CA LYS A 506 25.70 13.38 -11.99
C LYS A 506 26.49 13.96 -10.82
N GLN A 507 27.15 15.08 -11.05
CA GLN A 507 28.06 15.75 -10.10
C GLN A 507 28.08 17.25 -10.38
N GLY A 508 28.21 18.07 -9.34
CA GLY A 508 28.15 19.54 -9.44
C GLY A 508 27.16 20.04 -10.51
N ASN A 509 27.69 20.72 -11.52
CA ASN A 509 26.89 21.37 -12.56
C ASN A 509 26.39 20.43 -13.68
N GLY A 510 26.82 19.17 -13.76
CA GLY A 510 26.67 18.39 -14.99
C GLY A 510 26.59 16.87 -14.84
N ILE A 511 26.40 16.19 -15.97
CA ILE A 511 26.48 14.75 -16.09
C ILE A 511 27.71 14.45 -16.94
N VAL A 512 28.64 13.63 -16.43
CA VAL A 512 29.90 13.32 -17.12
C VAL A 512 30.07 11.82 -17.31
N PRO A 513 30.53 11.35 -18.50
CA PRO A 513 30.84 9.95 -18.71
C PRO A 513 32.10 9.55 -17.94
N VAL A 514 32.06 8.38 -17.29
CA VAL A 514 33.18 7.87 -16.48
C VAL A 514 33.69 6.52 -16.98
N SER A 515 32.86 5.72 -17.65
CA SER A 515 33.23 4.44 -18.25
C SER A 515 32.27 4.06 -19.38
N LEU A 516 32.64 3.04 -20.14
CA LEU A 516 31.72 2.30 -21.00
C LEU A 516 31.34 0.97 -20.32
N TYR A 517 30.25 0.35 -20.75
CA TYR A 517 29.85 -0.97 -20.29
C TYR A 517 29.19 -1.80 -21.40
N GLY A 518 29.46 -3.10 -21.38
CA GLY A 518 28.95 -4.07 -22.36
C GLY A 518 28.49 -5.38 -21.72
N GLY A 519 28.24 -5.37 -20.40
CA GLY A 519 27.96 -6.56 -19.60
C GLY A 519 29.09 -6.87 -18.60
N GLY A 520 28.89 -7.93 -17.81
CA GLY A 520 29.81 -8.31 -16.73
C GLY A 520 29.58 -7.55 -15.43
N TRP A 521 30.41 -7.86 -14.43
CA TRP A 521 30.37 -7.23 -13.12
C TRP A 521 31.17 -5.92 -13.10
N PHE A 522 30.62 -4.93 -12.41
CA PHE A 522 31.26 -3.65 -12.14
C PHE A 522 31.43 -3.49 -10.64
N ASP A 523 32.68 -3.43 -10.21
CA ASP A 523 33.05 -3.16 -8.82
C ASP A 523 33.12 -1.64 -8.63
N ILE A 524 32.18 -1.09 -7.86
CA ILE A 524 32.01 0.34 -7.65
C ILE A 524 32.47 0.68 -6.23
N GLU A 525 33.32 1.68 -6.09
CA GLU A 525 33.76 2.22 -4.80
C GLU A 525 33.61 3.75 -4.78
N MET A 526 33.08 4.26 -3.67
CA MET A 526 32.81 5.68 -3.43
C MET A 526 33.30 6.07 -2.04
N ASP A 527 34.26 6.99 -1.95
CA ASP A 527 34.65 7.67 -0.71
C ASP A 527 33.88 8.98 -0.62
N VAL A 528 32.81 9.00 0.18
CA VAL A 528 31.92 10.16 0.33
C VAL A 528 32.39 11.02 1.47
N ASP A 529 32.69 12.30 1.21
CA ASP A 529 33.09 13.29 2.22
C ASP A 529 32.11 14.47 2.24
N CYS A 530 31.25 14.51 3.25
CA CYS A 530 30.26 15.58 3.42
C CYS A 530 30.86 16.90 3.93
N TYR A 531 32.11 16.91 4.41
CA TYR A 531 32.80 18.15 4.78
C TYR A 531 33.33 18.86 3.53
N GLN A 532 34.03 18.11 2.67
CA GLN A 532 34.58 18.64 1.41
C GLN A 532 33.54 18.72 0.29
N LYS A 533 32.39 18.06 0.46
CA LYS A 533 31.34 17.92 -0.57
C LYS A 533 31.87 17.22 -1.82
N THR A 534 32.70 16.19 -1.61
CA THR A 534 33.32 15.42 -2.68
C THR A 534 33.03 13.93 -2.56
N VAL A 535 33.13 13.24 -3.70
CA VAL A 535 33.11 11.78 -3.81
C VAL A 535 34.34 11.32 -4.57
N GLY A 536 35.21 10.56 -3.92
CA GLY A 536 36.27 9.81 -4.60
C GLY A 536 35.69 8.54 -5.21
N PHE A 537 35.50 8.53 -6.53
CA PHE A 537 34.83 7.44 -7.25
C PHE A 537 35.83 6.62 -8.09
N SER A 538 35.71 5.29 -8.01
CA SER A 538 36.45 4.34 -8.85
C SER A 538 35.55 3.21 -9.32
N ILE A 539 35.88 2.65 -10.49
CA ILE A 539 35.20 1.49 -11.06
C ILE A 539 36.24 0.45 -11.49
N ASN A 540 36.02 -0.82 -11.18
CA ASN A 540 36.89 -1.95 -11.52
C ASN A 540 38.35 -1.74 -11.10
N GLY A 541 38.56 -1.16 -9.91
CA GLY A 541 39.90 -0.88 -9.36
C GLY A 541 40.67 0.25 -10.06
N SER A 542 40.04 1.02 -10.94
CA SER A 542 40.67 2.21 -11.53
C SER A 542 41.09 3.22 -10.45
N PRO A 543 42.15 4.04 -10.65
CA PRO A 543 42.45 5.13 -9.73
C PRO A 543 41.23 6.02 -9.45
N LYS A 544 41.03 6.40 -8.19
CA LYS A 544 39.90 7.25 -7.80
C LYS A 544 39.98 8.61 -8.47
N ARG A 545 38.87 9.04 -9.05
CA ARG A 545 38.65 10.40 -9.54
C ARG A 545 37.72 11.12 -8.56
N GLU A 546 38.05 12.36 -8.23
CA GLU A 546 37.24 13.18 -7.35
C GLU A 546 36.13 13.89 -8.13
N PHE A 547 34.92 13.89 -7.58
CA PHE A 547 33.74 14.57 -8.12
C PHE A 547 33.08 15.39 -7.01
N TYR A 548 32.32 16.43 -7.39
CA TYR A 548 31.62 17.29 -6.44
C TYR A 548 30.17 16.89 -6.24
N PHE A 549 29.66 17.09 -5.04
CA PHE A 549 28.24 16.96 -4.77
C PHE A 549 27.44 17.90 -5.69
N PHE A 550 26.33 17.43 -6.25
CA PHE A 550 25.38 18.29 -6.97
C PHE A 550 24.24 18.79 -6.07
N ASN A 551 24.20 18.34 -4.82
CA ASN A 551 23.28 18.79 -3.79
C ASN A 551 23.96 18.81 -2.42
N ASN A 552 23.48 19.61 -1.48
CA ASN A 552 24.10 19.72 -0.17
C ASN A 552 23.52 18.72 0.83
N ALA A 553 24.37 17.99 1.54
CA ALA A 553 24.00 17.22 2.73
C ALA A 553 25.08 17.30 3.80
N SER A 554 24.69 17.41 5.08
CA SER A 554 25.62 17.35 6.22
C SER A 554 26.06 15.91 6.55
N THR A 555 25.25 14.93 6.17
CA THR A 555 25.49 13.49 6.34
C THR A 555 24.80 12.71 5.22
N VAL A 556 25.29 11.51 4.91
CA VAL A 556 24.59 10.52 4.06
C VAL A 556 24.27 9.27 4.88
N GLU A 557 23.21 8.55 4.50
CA GLU A 557 22.76 7.35 5.24
C GLU A 557 22.04 6.31 4.38
N ARG A 558 21.92 6.52 3.07
CA ARG A 558 21.18 5.59 2.20
C ARG A 558 21.77 5.52 0.80
N ILE A 559 21.85 4.31 0.26
CA ILE A 559 22.08 4.05 -1.17
C ILE A 559 20.76 3.56 -1.79
N CYS A 560 20.45 3.98 -3.01
CA CYS A 560 19.23 3.58 -3.71
C CYS A 560 19.53 3.22 -5.16
N PHE A 561 19.11 2.03 -5.57
CA PHE A 561 19.21 1.48 -6.91
C PHE A 561 17.83 1.53 -7.56
N ARG A 562 17.70 2.15 -8.74
CA ARG A 562 16.41 2.35 -9.41
C ARG A 562 16.52 2.17 -10.91
N THR A 563 15.63 1.37 -11.51
CA THR A 563 15.67 1.06 -12.95
C THR A 563 15.03 2.14 -13.84
N GLY A 564 15.05 3.39 -13.39
CA GLY A 564 14.35 4.49 -14.02
C GLY A 564 14.70 5.83 -13.36
N GLU A 565 14.28 6.92 -13.99
CA GLU A 565 14.47 8.26 -13.42
C GLU A 565 13.53 8.48 -12.23
N LYS A 566 14.00 9.16 -11.18
CA LYS A 566 13.13 9.52 -10.04
C LYS A 566 12.01 10.42 -10.57
N ARG A 567 10.76 10.03 -10.33
CA ARG A 567 9.60 10.87 -10.67
C ARG A 567 9.54 12.11 -9.78
N ARG A 568 9.00 13.17 -10.34
CA ARG A 568 8.72 14.43 -9.64
C ARG A 568 7.24 14.80 -9.71
N GLY A 569 6.59 14.48 -10.84
CA GLY A 569 5.15 14.56 -10.98
C GLY A 569 4.43 13.27 -10.53
N PRO A 570 3.15 13.33 -10.13
CA PRO A 570 2.33 14.54 -10.12
C PRO A 570 2.80 15.56 -9.08
N TYR A 571 2.63 16.84 -9.36
CA TYR A 571 3.00 17.93 -8.44
C TYR A 571 1.80 18.34 -7.58
N LEU A 572 2.05 18.91 -6.40
CA LEU A 572 1.00 19.31 -5.48
C LEU A 572 0.06 20.37 -6.07
N ASP A 573 0.59 21.27 -6.90
CA ASP A 573 -0.18 22.32 -7.57
C ASP A 573 -0.87 21.84 -8.88
N GLU A 574 -0.77 20.56 -9.24
CA GLU A 574 -1.49 20.03 -10.40
C GLU A 574 -2.97 19.78 -10.06
N GLU A 575 -3.85 20.44 -10.80
CA GLU A 575 -5.29 20.19 -10.74
C GLU A 575 -5.67 18.91 -11.52
N VAL A 576 -5.20 17.75 -11.04
CA VAL A 576 -5.36 16.45 -11.72
C VAL A 576 -6.83 16.13 -12.01
N GLU A 577 -7.75 16.50 -11.10
CA GLU A 577 -9.19 16.29 -11.24
C GLU A 577 -9.83 17.10 -12.39
N TYR A 578 -9.26 18.25 -12.73
CA TYR A 578 -9.76 19.15 -13.78
C TYR A 578 -9.04 18.97 -15.12
N GLN A 579 -8.07 18.07 -15.21
CA GLN A 579 -7.44 17.74 -16.48
C GLN A 579 -8.43 17.01 -17.41
N PRO A 580 -8.34 17.23 -18.73
CA PRO A 580 -9.24 16.59 -19.69
C PRO A 580 -9.14 15.06 -19.59
N PRO A 581 -10.27 14.35 -19.72
CA PRO A 581 -10.32 12.90 -19.56
C PRO A 581 -9.42 12.21 -20.58
N ARG A 582 -8.35 11.59 -20.12
CA ARG A 582 -7.39 10.92 -21.01
C ARG A 582 -6.58 9.83 -20.32
N ASP A 583 -6.54 8.66 -20.95
CA ASP A 583 -5.62 7.58 -20.61
C ASP A 583 -4.20 7.86 -21.15
N LEU A 584 -3.19 7.38 -20.44
CA LEU A 584 -1.81 7.52 -20.90
C LEU A 584 -1.55 6.67 -22.16
N PRO A 585 -0.72 7.14 -23.11
CA PRO A 585 -0.52 6.44 -24.39
C PRO A 585 0.12 5.05 -24.24
N GLY A 586 -0.66 3.99 -24.46
CA GLY A 586 -0.18 2.62 -24.25
C GLY A 586 -0.18 2.20 -22.77
N ALA A 587 -1.14 2.70 -21.98
CA ALA A 587 -1.36 2.36 -20.56
C ALA A 587 -1.22 0.86 -20.24
N GLY A 588 -1.77 0.01 -21.11
CA GLY A 588 -1.74 -1.45 -21.00
C GLY A 588 -0.54 -2.14 -21.65
N GLU A 589 0.41 -1.41 -22.26
CA GLU A 589 1.51 -2.03 -23.02
C GLU A 589 2.79 -2.15 -22.20
N MET A 590 3.46 -3.29 -22.30
CA MET A 590 4.82 -3.46 -21.77
C MET A 590 5.87 -2.84 -22.70
N LEU A 591 7.00 -2.43 -22.12
CA LEU A 591 8.21 -2.20 -22.91
C LEU A 591 8.62 -3.49 -23.64
N LYS A 592 9.01 -3.37 -24.91
CA LYS A 592 9.43 -4.50 -25.75
C LYS A 592 10.61 -5.28 -25.16
N GLN A 593 11.52 -4.58 -24.48
CA GLN A 593 12.73 -5.14 -23.91
C GLN A 593 12.71 -5.00 -22.37
N GLU A 594 13.16 -6.04 -21.67
CA GLU A 594 13.26 -6.04 -20.20
C GLU A 594 14.64 -5.61 -19.75
N ALA A 595 14.74 -4.48 -19.06
CA ALA A 595 15.99 -4.10 -18.43
C ALA A 595 16.20 -4.96 -17.17
N VAL A 596 17.35 -5.64 -17.05
CA VAL A 596 17.70 -6.46 -15.89
C VAL A 596 19.07 -6.04 -15.33
N PHE A 597 19.12 -5.85 -14.03
CA PHE A 597 20.34 -5.53 -13.28
C PHE A 597 20.42 -6.43 -12.04
N TYR A 598 21.64 -6.85 -11.67
CA TYR A 598 21.91 -7.61 -10.46
C TYR A 598 22.82 -6.82 -9.54
N ILE A 599 22.56 -6.88 -8.24
CA ILE A 599 23.42 -6.36 -7.17
C ILE A 599 23.93 -7.58 -6.38
N ASP A 600 25.23 -7.81 -6.41
CA ASP A 600 25.90 -8.94 -5.73
C ASP A 600 26.20 -8.59 -4.27
N SER A 601 26.62 -7.36 -4.01
CA SER A 601 26.96 -6.93 -2.65
C SER A 601 26.76 -5.45 -2.41
N PHE A 602 26.65 -5.10 -1.14
CA PHE A 602 26.77 -3.73 -0.67
C PHE A 602 27.49 -3.69 0.68
N ASP A 603 28.53 -2.87 0.74
CA ASP A 603 29.31 -2.62 1.95
C ASP A 603 29.37 -1.13 2.24
N SER A 604 29.35 -0.80 3.53
CA SER A 604 29.67 0.53 4.03
C SER A 604 30.74 0.41 5.10
N GLU A 605 31.71 1.30 5.16
CA GLU A 605 32.73 1.34 6.22
C GLU A 605 33.08 2.80 6.60
N PRO A 606 33.54 3.05 7.84
CA PRO A 606 34.06 4.35 8.22
C PRO A 606 35.25 4.76 7.33
N LEU A 607 35.36 6.06 7.02
CA LEU A 607 36.45 6.65 6.23
C LEU A 607 37.31 7.62 7.03
#